data_AF-A0A7S0PDZ6-F1
#
_entry.id   AF-A0A7S0PDZ6-F1
#
_cell.length_a   1.000
_cell.length_b   1.000
_cell.length_c   1.000
_cell.angle_alpha   90.00
_cell.angle_beta   90.00
_cell.angle_gamma   90.00
#
_symmetry.space_group_name_H-M   'P 1'
#
loop_
_entity.id
_entity.type
_entity.pdbx_description
1 polymer ?
#
loop_
_entity_poly.entity_id
_entity_poly.type
_entity_poly.pdbx_seq_one_letter_code
_entity_poly.pdbx_strand_id
1 'polypeptide(L)'
;GHLGKDELAAMSVSNVVMMGTFAVSVGIMGSLGPLCSQAFGAQQYNRVATWLQVSVVWPTLLFFPPMVLIWCFAGEIMTTLGVQSTPRVTELADQFGRFSLLWLWPAMLFNALSMWLESMEIVWPITIISIFFIGVNFLLNWILVAGMDGAIDGWEGMGFLGSPVATAVSKVLQIIALWAWVFPICKYHRKHNVWRPWSTDVLDMRLVSTFLRMGIPMALTEAVFDWSFEILTGFSGGLSVDDVAVMGVLVNMLFLFQPLQMGVYTAVSIRVGNKLGDGDADAARRVARVGTLWGTVCAIGVGGLLWALSPVVGQLFTSEPEILHLTAATTPLLAIDMTLSSLSFTAQGILEGQGRPELATYAALGG
;
A
#
# COMPACT_ATOMS: atom_id res chain seq x y z
N GLY A 1 9.59 16.56 -11.47
CA GLY A 1 9.15 17.10 -12.77
C GLY A 1 10.22 17.86 -13.55
N HIS A 2 11.33 18.28 -12.94
CA HIS A 2 12.43 18.99 -13.63
C HIS A 2 13.69 18.12 -13.84
N LEU A 3 13.57 16.82 -13.63
CA LEU A 3 14.67 15.85 -13.80
C LEU A 3 14.81 15.48 -15.28
N GLY A 4 16.02 15.12 -15.70
CA GLY A 4 16.33 14.76 -17.08
C GLY A 4 15.52 13.55 -17.58
N LYS A 5 15.36 13.43 -18.90
CA LYS A 5 14.60 12.33 -19.53
C LYS A 5 15.09 10.94 -19.08
N ASP A 6 16.41 10.76 -18.98
CA ASP A 6 17.02 9.50 -18.53
C ASP A 6 16.73 9.20 -17.06
N GLU A 7 16.68 10.23 -16.21
CA GLU A 7 16.38 10.10 -14.77
C GLU A 7 14.91 9.72 -14.56
N LEU A 8 13.99 10.32 -15.31
CA LEU A 8 12.57 9.98 -15.27
C LEU A 8 12.30 8.55 -15.76
N ALA A 9 12.96 8.14 -16.85
CA ALA A 9 12.89 6.78 -17.36
C ALA A 9 13.44 5.78 -16.33
N ALA A 10 14.61 6.06 -15.75
CA ALA A 10 15.25 5.21 -14.73
C ALA A 10 14.39 5.07 -13.47
N MET A 11 13.78 6.16 -12.99
CA MET A 11 12.84 6.14 -11.86
C MET A 11 11.66 5.22 -12.13
N SER A 12 11.07 5.33 -13.33
CA SER A 12 9.91 4.54 -13.73
C SER A 12 10.26 3.05 -13.77
N VAL A 13 11.37 2.69 -14.42
CA VAL A 13 11.88 1.31 -14.49
C VAL A 13 12.14 0.74 -13.09
N SER A 14 12.76 1.52 -12.21
CA SER A 14 13.03 1.10 -10.82
C SER A 14 11.73 0.93 -10.03
N ASN A 15 10.77 1.86 -10.17
CA ASN A 15 9.48 1.80 -9.47
C ASN A 15 8.65 0.58 -9.84
N VAL A 16 8.64 0.13 -11.09
CA VAL A 16 7.93 -1.10 -11.50
C VAL A 16 8.40 -2.29 -10.67
N VAL A 17 9.71 -2.49 -10.58
CA VAL A 17 10.31 -3.58 -9.80
C VAL A 17 10.06 -3.40 -8.30
N MET A 18 10.24 -2.18 -7.80
CA MET A 18 10.13 -1.87 -6.39
C MET A 18 8.69 -2.01 -5.87
N MET A 19 7.73 -1.37 -6.53
CA MET A 19 6.32 -1.42 -6.14
C MET A 19 5.76 -2.83 -6.34
N GLY A 20 6.10 -3.49 -7.46
CA GLY A 20 5.65 -4.85 -7.72
C GLY A 20 6.13 -5.86 -6.66
N THR A 21 7.33 -5.69 -6.11
CA THR A 21 7.81 -6.54 -5.00
C THR A 21 7.33 -6.07 -3.62
N PHE A 22 7.12 -4.77 -3.42
CA PHE A 22 6.58 -4.21 -2.18
C PHE A 22 5.13 -4.62 -1.94
N ALA A 23 4.33 -4.71 -3.00
CA ALA A 23 2.96 -5.24 -2.99
C ALA A 23 2.85 -6.60 -2.28
N VAL A 24 3.76 -7.53 -2.62
CA VAL A 24 3.82 -8.87 -2.01
C VAL A 24 4.05 -8.77 -0.51
N SER A 25 4.97 -7.89 -0.07
CA SER A 25 5.23 -7.65 1.34
C SER A 25 4.00 -7.07 2.05
N VAL A 26 3.32 -6.11 1.43
CA VAL A 26 2.09 -5.51 1.97
C VAL A 26 1.00 -6.57 2.14
N GLY A 27 0.78 -7.43 1.15
CA GLY A 27 -0.24 -8.48 1.25
C GLY A 27 0.06 -9.52 2.34
N ILE A 28 1.33 -9.91 2.53
CA ILE A 28 1.71 -10.81 3.64
C ILE A 28 1.45 -10.16 4.99
N MET A 29 1.87 -8.89 5.13
CA MET A 29 1.62 -8.10 6.34
C MET A 29 0.13 -7.85 6.57
N GLY A 30 -0.66 -7.85 5.49
CA GLY A 30 -2.12 -7.85 5.46
C GLY A 30 -2.77 -8.80 6.47
N SER A 31 -2.19 -10.00 6.62
CA SER A 31 -2.69 -11.03 7.55
C SER A 31 -2.68 -10.61 9.02
N LEU A 32 -1.87 -9.60 9.39
CA LEU A 32 -1.80 -9.08 10.75
C LEU A 32 -3.15 -8.52 11.21
N GLY A 33 -3.89 -7.85 10.31
CA GLY A 33 -5.19 -7.24 10.63
C GLY A 33 -6.22 -8.26 11.15
N PRO A 34 -6.57 -9.29 10.36
CA PRO A 34 -7.46 -10.37 10.79
C PRO A 34 -6.96 -11.13 12.04
N LEU A 35 -5.67 -11.47 12.10
CA LEU A 35 -5.10 -12.23 13.21
C LEU A 35 -5.14 -11.44 14.53
N CYS A 36 -4.79 -10.15 14.49
CA CYS A 36 -4.85 -9.28 15.66
C CYS A 36 -6.29 -8.97 16.07
N SER A 37 -7.17 -8.67 15.12
CA SER A 37 -8.58 -8.36 15.45
C SER A 37 -9.28 -9.55 16.09
N GLN A 38 -9.13 -10.77 15.56
CA GLN A 38 -9.69 -11.97 16.20
C GLN A 38 -9.10 -12.22 17.60
N ALA A 39 -7.77 -12.07 17.77
CA ALA A 39 -7.14 -12.23 19.07
C ALA A 39 -7.57 -11.15 20.08
N PHE A 40 -7.79 -9.91 19.61
CA PHE A 40 -8.26 -8.79 20.41
C PHE A 40 -9.71 -8.99 20.85
N GLY A 41 -10.59 -9.38 19.92
CA GLY A 41 -11.97 -9.76 20.21
C GLY A 41 -12.07 -10.88 21.25
N ALA A 42 -11.20 -11.90 21.14
CA ALA A 42 -11.10 -13.00 22.10
C ALA A 42 -10.46 -12.62 23.45
N GLN A 43 -10.14 -11.34 23.66
CA GLN A 43 -9.44 -10.80 24.84
C GLN A 43 -8.06 -11.46 25.09
N GLN A 44 -7.45 -12.03 24.05
CA GLN A 44 -6.12 -12.65 24.10
C GLN A 44 -5.03 -11.61 23.82
N TYR A 45 -4.94 -10.57 24.65
CA TYR A 45 -4.04 -9.42 24.42
C TYR A 45 -2.56 -9.82 24.30
N ASN A 46 -2.14 -10.88 25.00
CA ASN A 46 -0.80 -11.45 24.84
C ASN A 46 -0.56 -11.96 23.41
N ARG A 47 -1.57 -12.59 22.78
CA ARG A 47 -1.47 -13.04 21.39
C ARG A 47 -1.46 -11.89 20.40
N VAL A 48 -2.21 -10.81 20.68
CA VAL A 48 -2.16 -9.57 19.88
C VAL A 48 -0.73 -9.02 19.83
N ALA A 49 -0.03 -9.00 20.98
CA ALA A 49 1.37 -8.61 21.05
C ALA A 49 2.29 -9.57 20.27
N THR A 50 2.07 -10.89 20.38
CA THR A 50 2.85 -11.91 19.65
C THR A 50 2.68 -11.78 18.14
N TRP A 51 1.46 -11.50 17.66
CA TRP A 51 1.22 -11.32 16.22
C TRP A 51 1.99 -10.13 15.66
N LEU A 52 2.03 -9.01 16.39
CA LEU A 52 2.89 -7.88 16.02
C LEU A 52 4.36 -8.30 15.92
N GLN A 53 4.87 -9.02 16.92
CA GLN A 53 6.26 -9.53 16.90
C GLN A 53 6.52 -10.46 15.70
N VAL A 54 5.59 -11.38 15.40
CA VAL A 54 5.69 -12.29 14.24
C VAL A 54 5.71 -11.52 12.93
N SER A 55 4.83 -10.51 12.77
CA SER A 55 4.76 -9.66 11.57
C SER A 55 5.95 -8.71 11.39
N VAL A 56 6.73 -8.47 12.44
CA VAL A 56 7.97 -7.67 12.37
C VAL A 56 9.16 -8.58 12.09
N VAL A 57 9.26 -9.73 12.75
CA VAL A 57 10.44 -10.61 12.65
C VAL A 57 10.42 -11.40 11.34
N TRP A 58 9.32 -12.09 11.03
CA TRP A 58 9.31 -13.03 9.92
C TRP A 58 9.27 -12.36 8.54
N PRO A 59 8.48 -11.30 8.32
CA PRO A 59 8.60 -10.49 7.11
C PRO A 59 10.01 -9.95 6.87
N THR A 60 10.67 -9.46 7.92
CA THR A 60 12.05 -8.95 7.84
C THR A 60 13.10 -10.04 7.62
N LEU A 61 12.87 -11.27 8.07
CA LEU A 61 13.81 -12.37 7.83
C LEU A 61 13.60 -13.02 6.46
N LEU A 62 12.35 -13.19 6.02
CA LEU A 62 12.02 -13.99 4.84
C LEU A 62 11.90 -13.14 3.56
N PHE A 63 11.37 -11.91 3.65
CA PHE A 63 11.00 -11.11 2.47
C PHE A 63 11.89 -9.89 2.27
N PHE A 64 12.41 -9.30 3.35
CA PHE A 64 13.34 -8.17 3.21
C PHE A 64 14.64 -8.53 2.46
N PRO A 65 15.35 -9.65 2.75
CA PRO A 65 16.57 -10.00 2.00
C PRO A 65 16.38 -10.21 0.48
N PRO A 66 15.37 -10.95 -0.02
CA PRO A 66 15.16 -11.07 -1.45
C PRO A 66 14.76 -9.73 -2.08
N MET A 67 13.98 -8.88 -1.40
CA MET A 67 13.68 -7.53 -1.89
C MET A 67 14.93 -6.66 -2.00
N VAL A 68 15.82 -6.71 -1.00
CA VAL A 68 17.10 -6.00 -1.06
C VAL A 68 17.90 -6.40 -2.30
N LEU A 69 17.98 -7.71 -2.58
CA LEU A 69 18.68 -8.20 -3.76
C LEU A 69 18.01 -7.70 -5.05
N ILE A 70 16.69 -7.80 -5.15
CA ILE A 70 15.95 -7.39 -6.35
C ILE A 70 16.10 -5.88 -6.60
N TRP A 71 16.04 -5.04 -5.56
CA TRP A 71 16.12 -3.59 -5.70
C TRP A 71 17.53 -3.11 -6.01
N CYS A 72 18.56 -3.83 -5.58
CA CYS A 72 19.95 -3.52 -5.92
C CYS A 72 20.28 -3.64 -7.42
N PHE A 73 19.49 -4.45 -8.13
CA PHE A 73 19.65 -4.82 -9.54
C PHE A 73 18.37 -4.57 -10.35
N ALA A 74 17.54 -3.59 -9.94
CA ALA A 74 16.24 -3.34 -10.56
C ALA A 74 16.35 -3.02 -12.07
N GLY A 75 17.32 -2.21 -12.46
CA GLY A 75 17.60 -1.88 -13.85
C GLY A 75 18.10 -3.08 -14.64
N GLU A 76 19.06 -3.83 -14.09
CA GLU A 76 19.59 -5.04 -14.73
C GLU A 76 18.48 -6.07 -14.96
N ILE A 77 17.64 -6.34 -13.95
CA ILE A 77 16.50 -7.25 -14.05
C ILE A 77 15.57 -6.82 -15.19
N MET A 78 15.19 -5.56 -15.25
CA MET A 78 14.30 -5.06 -16.32
C MET A 78 14.93 -5.17 -17.71
N THR A 79 16.24 -4.92 -17.81
CA THR A 79 16.98 -5.10 -19.06
C THR A 79 16.98 -6.56 -19.49
N THR A 80 17.18 -7.51 -18.56
CA THR A 80 17.11 -8.95 -18.86
C THR A 80 15.72 -9.44 -19.24
N LEU A 81 14.67 -8.78 -18.73
CA LEU A 81 13.27 -9.04 -19.08
C LEU A 81 12.88 -8.44 -20.44
N GLY A 82 13.80 -7.79 -21.15
CA GLY A 82 13.61 -7.30 -22.51
C GLY A 82 13.18 -5.83 -22.61
N VAL A 83 13.18 -5.08 -21.50
CA VAL A 83 12.89 -3.65 -21.52
C VAL A 83 14.08 -2.91 -22.13
N GLN A 84 13.88 -2.35 -23.33
CA GLN A 84 14.91 -1.59 -24.03
C GLN A 84 15.27 -0.33 -23.23
N SER A 85 16.44 -0.35 -22.60
CA SER A 85 16.98 0.76 -21.82
C SER A 85 18.41 1.05 -22.26
N THR A 86 18.81 2.33 -22.25
CA THR A 86 20.22 2.66 -22.44
C THR A 86 21.03 2.20 -21.22
N PRO A 87 22.32 1.86 -21.35
CA PRO A 87 23.16 1.47 -20.22
C PRO A 87 23.13 2.50 -19.08
N ARG A 88 22.96 3.78 -19.41
CA ARG A 88 22.84 4.87 -18.44
C ARG A 88 21.54 4.81 -17.64
N VAL A 89 20.40 4.54 -18.30
CA VAL A 89 19.10 4.40 -17.63
C VAL A 89 19.09 3.18 -16.70
N THR A 90 19.69 2.07 -17.13
CA THR A 90 19.87 0.87 -16.32
C THR A 90 20.67 1.18 -15.05
N GLU A 91 21.82 1.84 -15.17
CA GLU A 91 22.66 2.22 -14.03
C GLU A 91 21.93 3.16 -13.06
N LEU A 92 21.22 4.17 -13.58
CA LEU A 92 20.44 5.09 -12.74
C LEU A 92 19.28 4.39 -12.02
N ALA A 93 18.64 3.41 -12.65
CA ALA A 93 17.56 2.63 -12.05
C ALA A 93 18.07 1.76 -10.89
N ASP A 94 19.25 1.15 -11.03
CA ASP A 94 19.90 0.41 -9.95
C ASP A 94 20.30 1.32 -8.79
N GLN A 95 20.85 2.50 -9.09
CA GLN A 95 21.17 3.50 -8.06
C GLN A 95 19.91 3.93 -7.30
N PHE A 96 18.83 4.22 -8.00
CA PHE A 96 17.55 4.57 -7.37
C PHE A 96 17.02 3.46 -6.45
N GLY A 97 17.10 2.21 -6.91
CA GLY A 97 16.70 1.05 -6.12
C GLY A 97 17.55 0.87 -4.85
N ARG A 98 18.88 1.04 -4.95
CA ARG A 98 19.80 0.98 -3.80
C ARG A 98 19.53 2.06 -2.76
N PHE A 99 19.27 3.30 -3.18
CA PHE A 99 18.90 4.37 -2.26
C PHE A 99 17.52 4.16 -1.65
N SER A 100 16.61 3.51 -2.37
CA SER A 100 15.26 3.20 -1.89
C SER A 100 15.23 2.13 -0.79
N LEU A 101 16.27 1.31 -0.66
CA LEU A 101 16.43 0.37 0.46
C LEU A 101 16.36 1.06 1.84
N LEU A 102 16.75 2.34 1.90
CA LEU A 102 16.76 3.13 3.12
C LEU A 102 15.36 3.33 3.72
N TRP A 103 14.31 3.34 2.87
CA TRP A 103 12.94 3.52 3.33
C TRP A 103 12.16 2.21 3.46
N LEU A 104 12.63 1.13 2.81
CA LEU A 104 11.94 -0.17 2.78
C LEU A 104 11.63 -0.71 4.18
N TRP A 105 12.65 -0.87 5.03
CA TRP A 105 12.43 -1.44 6.36
C TRP A 105 11.59 -0.51 7.28
N PRO A 106 11.87 0.81 7.36
CA PRO A 106 11.00 1.73 8.09
C PRO A 106 9.53 1.70 7.64
N ALA A 107 9.26 1.56 6.34
CA ALA A 107 7.90 1.49 5.82
C ALA A 107 7.17 0.20 6.28
N MET A 108 7.84 -0.94 6.24
CA MET A 108 7.27 -2.19 6.77
C MET A 108 6.99 -2.09 8.28
N LEU A 109 7.90 -1.51 9.07
CA LEU A 109 7.65 -1.29 10.50
C LEU A 109 6.42 -0.40 10.76
N PHE A 110 6.30 0.69 9.98
CA PHE A 110 5.14 1.58 10.07
C PHE A 110 3.84 0.86 9.72
N ASN A 111 3.85 0.04 8.66
CA ASN A 111 2.69 -0.76 8.28
C ASN A 111 2.31 -1.76 9.39
N ALA A 112 3.26 -2.51 9.94
CA ALA A 112 2.98 -3.47 11.02
C ALA A 112 2.37 -2.78 12.25
N LEU A 113 2.94 -1.64 12.67
CA LEU A 113 2.45 -0.92 13.84
C LEU A 113 1.08 -0.28 13.58
N SER A 114 0.85 0.23 12.37
CA SER A 114 -0.43 0.81 11.96
C SER A 114 -1.53 -0.24 11.94
N MET A 115 -1.31 -1.38 11.28
CA MET A 115 -2.29 -2.47 11.21
C MET A 115 -2.59 -3.08 12.59
N TRP A 116 -1.59 -3.14 13.47
CA TRP A 116 -1.79 -3.56 14.86
C TRP A 116 -2.71 -2.59 15.63
N LEU A 117 -2.49 -1.28 15.50
CA LEU A 117 -3.37 -0.25 16.09
C LEU A 117 -4.78 -0.26 15.49
N GLU A 118 -4.88 -0.38 14.17
CA GLU A 118 -6.15 -0.48 13.44
C GLU A 118 -6.96 -1.68 13.91
N SER A 119 -6.32 -2.83 14.13
CA SER A 119 -6.97 -4.04 14.65
C SER A 119 -7.67 -3.84 15.99
N MET A 120 -7.21 -2.84 16.76
CA MET A 120 -7.80 -2.40 18.03
C MET A 120 -8.75 -1.20 17.89
N GLU A 121 -9.11 -0.85 16.66
CA GLU A 121 -9.94 0.29 16.27
C GLU A 121 -9.32 1.67 16.60
N ILE A 122 -7.98 1.77 16.67
CA ILE A 122 -7.24 3.01 16.94
C ILE A 122 -6.66 3.57 15.63
N VAL A 123 -7.43 4.41 14.93
CA VAL A 123 -7.08 4.87 13.55
C VAL A 123 -6.61 6.34 13.47
N TRP A 124 -7.14 7.22 14.32
CA TRP A 124 -6.84 8.66 14.29
C TRP A 124 -5.35 9.04 14.39
N PRO A 125 -4.52 8.41 15.24
CA PRO A 125 -3.11 8.75 15.36
C PRO A 125 -2.35 8.46 14.06
N ILE A 126 -2.64 7.32 13.44
CA ILE A 126 -2.07 6.91 12.15
C ILE A 126 -2.45 7.94 11.09
N THR A 127 -3.72 8.37 11.07
CA THR A 127 -4.23 9.36 10.12
C THR A 127 -3.53 10.71 10.26
N ILE A 128 -3.46 11.26 11.49
CA ILE A 128 -2.84 12.56 11.76
C ILE A 128 -1.35 12.54 11.41
N ILE A 129 -0.64 11.48 11.83
CA ILE A 129 0.77 11.30 11.53
C ILE A 129 0.98 11.19 10.01
N SER A 130 0.19 10.38 9.30
CA SER A 130 0.30 10.25 7.85
C SER A 130 0.07 11.56 7.10
N ILE A 131 -0.96 12.34 7.46
CA ILE A 131 -1.21 13.66 6.85
C ILE A 131 -0.05 14.62 7.11
N PHE A 132 0.46 14.66 8.35
CA PHE A 132 1.61 15.51 8.69
C PHE A 132 2.85 15.12 7.87
N PHE A 133 3.14 13.83 7.74
CA PHE A 133 4.32 13.35 7.03
C PHE A 133 4.21 13.43 5.50
N ILE A 134 3.01 13.56 4.93
CA ILE A 134 2.86 13.98 3.52
C ILE A 134 3.47 15.38 3.33
N GLY A 135 3.14 16.32 4.22
CA GLY A 135 3.72 17.67 4.18
C GLY A 135 5.23 17.69 4.43
N VAL A 136 5.71 16.90 5.40
CA VAL A 136 7.15 16.76 5.66
C VAL A 136 7.87 16.15 4.45
N ASN A 137 7.33 15.11 3.83
CA ASN A 137 7.93 14.49 2.65
C ASN A 137 7.98 15.46 1.46
N PHE A 138 6.92 16.26 1.25
CA PHE A 138 6.92 17.32 0.24
C PHE A 138 8.03 18.35 0.49
N LEU A 139 8.18 18.81 1.73
CA LEU A 139 9.24 19.75 2.12
C LEU A 139 10.63 19.13 1.93
N LEU A 140 10.82 17.88 2.34
CA LEU A 140 12.10 17.17 2.19
C LEU A 140 12.44 16.96 0.71
N ASN A 141 11.47 16.63 -0.13
CA ASN A 141 11.68 16.54 -1.58
C ASN A 141 12.09 17.90 -2.15
N TRP A 142 11.46 19.00 -1.72
CA TRP A 142 11.86 20.32 -2.17
C TRP A 142 13.31 20.64 -1.80
N ILE A 143 13.70 20.41 -0.54
CA ILE A 143 15.06 20.70 -0.03
C ILE A 143 16.12 19.78 -0.66
N LEU A 144 15.84 18.47 -0.75
CA LEU A 144 16.82 17.47 -1.15
C LEU A 144 16.90 17.29 -2.67
N VAL A 145 15.83 17.53 -3.42
CA VAL A 145 15.85 17.40 -4.89
C VAL A 145 16.18 18.72 -5.56
N ALA A 146 15.54 19.82 -5.16
CA ALA A 146 15.70 21.11 -5.84
C ALA A 146 16.82 21.99 -5.27
N GLY A 147 17.36 21.67 -4.09
CA GLY A 147 18.35 22.51 -3.42
C GLY A 147 17.75 23.77 -2.78
N MET A 148 18.56 24.51 -2.03
CA MET A 148 18.16 25.77 -1.39
C MET A 148 19.25 26.83 -1.55
N ASP A 149 19.49 27.26 -2.79
CA ASP A 149 20.53 28.24 -3.15
C ASP A 149 20.44 29.60 -2.41
N GLY A 150 19.32 29.90 -1.74
CA GLY A 150 19.11 31.14 -0.99
C GLY A 150 18.92 31.01 0.53
N ALA A 151 18.81 29.79 1.07
CA ALA A 151 18.58 29.58 2.52
C ALA A 151 19.72 28.83 3.22
N ILE A 152 20.49 28.04 2.47
CA ILE A 152 21.68 27.34 2.93
C ILE A 152 22.77 27.60 1.89
N ASP A 153 23.73 28.48 2.20
CA ASP A 153 24.84 28.79 1.29
C ASP A 153 25.56 27.50 0.87
N GLY A 154 25.51 27.18 -0.44
CA GLY A 154 26.23 26.07 -1.05
C GLY A 154 25.51 24.71 -1.13
N TRP A 155 24.20 24.62 -0.84
CA TRP A 155 23.44 23.38 -1.02
C TRP A 155 22.64 23.35 -2.34
N GLU A 156 23.27 22.80 -3.38
CA GLU A 156 22.68 22.63 -4.73
C GLU A 156 21.65 21.48 -4.82
N GLY A 157 21.39 20.77 -3.72
CA GLY A 157 20.52 19.59 -3.70
C GLY A 157 21.18 18.31 -4.21
N MET A 158 20.59 17.16 -3.87
CA MET A 158 21.04 15.83 -4.30
C MET A 158 20.43 15.39 -5.65
N GLY A 159 19.64 16.25 -6.30
CA GLY A 159 19.01 15.98 -7.59
C GLY A 159 18.15 14.70 -7.58
N PHE A 160 18.33 13.84 -8.59
CA PHE A 160 17.62 12.57 -8.76
C PHE A 160 17.62 11.67 -7.51
N LEU A 161 18.76 11.56 -6.82
CA LEU A 161 18.92 10.72 -5.63
C LEU A 161 18.31 11.35 -4.37
N GLY A 162 17.96 12.64 -4.42
CA GLY A 162 17.29 13.33 -3.31
C GLY A 162 15.91 12.77 -3.00
N SER A 163 15.19 12.27 -4.00
CA SER A 163 13.83 11.73 -3.86
C SER A 163 13.76 10.48 -2.96
N PRO A 164 14.51 9.39 -3.22
CA PRO A 164 14.49 8.21 -2.35
C PRO A 164 15.03 8.51 -0.95
N VAL A 165 15.98 9.44 -0.80
CA VAL A 165 16.49 9.88 0.51
C VAL A 165 15.42 10.67 1.28
N ALA A 166 14.70 11.58 0.63
CA ALA A 166 13.59 12.32 1.24
C ALA A 166 12.49 11.37 1.75
N THR A 167 12.17 10.34 0.96
CA THR A 167 11.24 9.28 1.35
C THR A 167 11.77 8.48 2.54
N ALA A 168 13.06 8.13 2.57
CA ALA A 168 13.67 7.43 3.71
C ALA A 168 13.63 8.23 4.99
N VAL A 169 14.08 9.49 4.96
CA VAL A 169 14.02 10.37 6.12
C VAL A 169 12.57 10.51 6.60
N SER A 170 11.63 10.76 5.69
CA SER A 170 10.22 10.87 6.04
C SER A 170 9.67 9.59 6.68
N LYS A 171 9.96 8.40 6.13
CA LYS A 171 9.46 7.13 6.66
C LYS A 171 10.07 6.78 8.01
N VAL A 172 11.36 7.05 8.21
CA VAL A 172 12.04 6.91 9.51
C VAL A 172 11.40 7.82 10.56
N LEU A 173 11.20 9.10 10.24
CA LEU A 173 10.55 10.03 11.15
C LEU A 173 9.09 9.63 11.42
N GLN A 174 8.39 9.11 10.42
CA GLN A 174 7.00 8.65 10.54
C GLN A 174 6.87 7.49 11.53
N ILE A 175 7.74 6.46 11.44
CA ILE A 175 7.74 5.36 12.42
C ILE A 175 8.17 5.83 13.82
N ILE A 176 9.16 6.73 13.92
CA ILE A 176 9.58 7.30 15.21
C ILE A 176 8.42 8.06 15.87
N ALA A 177 7.69 8.87 15.11
CA ALA A 177 6.54 9.62 15.61
C ALA A 177 5.43 8.69 16.09
N LEU A 178 5.09 7.65 15.32
CA LEU A 178 4.07 6.68 15.71
C LEU A 178 4.49 5.90 16.97
N TRP A 179 5.76 5.46 17.03
CA TRP A 179 6.31 4.78 18.18
C TRP A 179 6.28 5.67 19.44
N ALA A 180 6.72 6.93 19.32
CA ALA A 180 6.70 7.91 20.41
C ALA A 180 5.27 8.18 20.89
N TRP A 181 4.30 8.23 19.98
CA TRP A 181 2.91 8.42 20.35
C TRP A 181 2.34 7.22 21.13
N VAL A 182 2.61 6.00 20.67
CA VAL A 182 2.08 4.76 21.26
C VAL A 182 2.70 4.43 22.63
N PHE A 183 4.03 4.53 22.73
CA PHE A 183 4.77 4.02 23.89
C PHE A 183 4.90 5.08 25.01
N PRO A 184 5.70 6.15 24.85
CA PRO A 184 5.91 7.10 25.94
C PRO A 184 4.71 8.04 26.18
N ILE A 185 4.03 8.52 25.14
CA ILE A 185 2.99 9.58 25.28
C ILE A 185 1.68 9.00 25.80
N CYS A 186 1.02 8.15 25.01
CA CYS A 186 -0.32 7.66 25.35
C CYS A 186 -0.30 6.40 26.21
N LYS A 187 0.84 5.68 26.25
CA LYS A 187 1.01 4.43 26.99
C LYS A 187 -0.07 3.38 26.69
N TYR A 188 -0.56 3.33 25.44
CA TYR A 188 -1.63 2.39 25.01
C TYR A 188 -1.24 0.94 25.26
N HIS A 189 0.03 0.64 25.03
CA HIS A 189 0.68 -0.63 25.34
C HIS A 189 0.38 -1.12 26.77
N ARG A 190 0.31 -0.19 27.74
CA ARG A 190 0.03 -0.47 29.16
C ARG A 190 -1.46 -0.44 29.48
N LYS A 191 -2.22 0.44 28.83
CA LYS A 191 -3.66 0.61 29.08
C LYS A 191 -4.47 -0.62 28.71
N HIS A 192 -4.09 -1.31 27.64
CA HIS A 192 -4.83 -2.49 27.14
C HIS A 192 -4.06 -3.81 27.33
N ASN A 193 -2.85 -3.78 27.92
CA ASN A 193 -1.98 -4.96 28.06
C ASN A 193 -1.73 -5.72 26.74
N VAL A 194 -1.78 -4.99 25.62
CA VAL A 194 -1.66 -5.47 24.23
C VAL A 194 -0.21 -5.50 23.75
N TRP A 195 0.72 -5.13 24.62
CA TRP A 195 2.15 -5.18 24.36
C TRP A 195 2.84 -6.00 25.43
N ARG A 196 3.81 -6.80 25.01
CA ARG A 196 4.69 -7.54 25.90
C ARG A 196 6.13 -7.44 25.40
N PRO A 197 7.13 -7.61 26.29
CA PRO A 197 8.51 -7.76 25.89
C PRO A 197 8.70 -8.88 24.86
N TRP A 198 9.80 -8.84 24.12
CA TRP A 198 10.16 -9.92 23.19
C TRP A 198 10.13 -11.27 23.90
N SER A 199 9.46 -12.24 23.29
CA SER A 199 9.31 -13.59 23.82
C SER A 199 9.70 -14.61 22.74
N THR A 200 10.20 -15.76 23.19
CA THR A 200 10.52 -16.90 22.32
C THR A 200 9.31 -17.46 21.57
N ASP A 201 8.08 -17.10 21.97
CA ASP A 201 6.88 -17.55 21.24
C ASP A 201 6.86 -17.03 19.79
N VAL A 202 7.60 -15.97 19.46
CA VAL A 202 7.77 -15.51 18.07
C VAL A 202 8.44 -16.58 17.17
N LEU A 203 9.14 -17.54 17.78
CA LEU A 203 9.79 -18.67 17.11
C LEU A 203 8.88 -19.91 17.03
N ASP A 204 7.66 -19.87 17.59
CA ASP A 204 6.71 -20.97 17.45
C ASP A 204 6.27 -21.10 15.99
N MET A 205 6.77 -22.14 15.32
CA MET A 205 6.48 -22.43 13.92
C MET A 205 4.99 -22.61 13.63
N ARG A 206 4.15 -22.91 14.63
CA ARG A 206 2.69 -22.96 14.45
C ARG A 206 2.11 -21.58 14.21
N LEU A 207 2.58 -20.57 14.93
CA LEU A 207 2.17 -19.17 14.72
C LEU A 207 2.67 -18.67 13.37
N VAL A 208 3.92 -18.96 13.03
CA VAL A 208 4.51 -18.61 11.73
C VAL A 208 3.74 -19.26 10.58
N SER A 209 3.44 -20.55 10.70
CA SER A 209 2.66 -21.28 9.70
C SER A 209 1.26 -20.69 9.55
N THR A 210 0.61 -20.29 10.64
CA THR A 210 -0.71 -19.64 10.61
C THR A 210 -0.62 -18.27 9.93
N PHE A 211 0.39 -17.46 10.27
CA PHE A 211 0.65 -16.17 9.65
C PHE A 211 0.90 -16.30 8.15
N LEU A 212 1.79 -17.20 7.72
CA LEU A 212 2.09 -17.41 6.31
C LEU A 212 0.92 -18.04 5.54
N ARG A 213 0.15 -18.94 6.16
CA ARG A 213 -1.04 -19.53 5.52
C ARG A 213 -2.13 -18.50 5.24
N MET A 214 -2.23 -17.46 6.06
CA MET A 214 -3.10 -16.31 5.78
C MET A 214 -2.43 -15.28 4.86
N GLY A 215 -1.15 -15.01 5.08
CA GLY A 215 -0.40 -13.97 4.36
C GLY A 215 -0.13 -14.31 2.90
N ILE A 216 0.17 -15.57 2.56
CA ILE A 216 0.48 -15.96 1.17
C ILE A 216 -0.72 -15.73 0.22
N PRO A 217 -1.95 -16.17 0.53
CA PRO A 217 -3.11 -15.85 -0.30
C PRO A 217 -3.35 -14.34 -0.45
N MET A 218 -3.22 -13.58 0.63
CA MET A 218 -3.35 -12.11 0.59
C MET A 218 -2.25 -11.48 -0.29
N ALA A 219 -1.02 -11.95 -0.17
CA ALA A 219 0.11 -11.54 -1.03
C ALA A 219 -0.17 -11.79 -2.50
N LEU A 220 -0.74 -12.95 -2.83
CA LEU A 220 -1.06 -13.31 -4.21
C LEU A 220 -2.19 -12.42 -4.75
N THR A 221 -3.18 -12.11 -3.92
CA THR A 221 -4.29 -11.23 -4.31
C THR A 221 -3.78 -9.82 -4.62
N GLU A 222 -2.97 -9.25 -3.73
CA GLU A 222 -2.32 -7.95 -3.94
C GLU A 222 -1.37 -7.95 -5.14
N ALA A 223 -0.55 -9.01 -5.29
CA ALA A 223 0.38 -9.12 -6.41
C ALA A 223 -0.35 -9.21 -7.75
N VAL A 224 -1.44 -9.98 -7.84
CA VAL A 224 -2.25 -10.07 -9.07
C VAL A 224 -2.86 -8.71 -9.38
N PHE A 225 -3.37 -7.98 -8.38
CA PHE A 225 -3.92 -6.65 -8.58
C PHE A 225 -2.86 -5.68 -9.11
N ASP A 226 -1.72 -5.55 -8.43
CA ASP A 226 -0.69 -4.59 -8.84
C ASP A 226 0.00 -4.98 -10.15
N TRP A 227 0.32 -6.27 -10.34
CA TRP A 227 0.98 -6.72 -11.58
C TRP A 227 0.04 -6.69 -12.78
N SER A 228 -1.28 -6.69 -12.60
CA SER A 228 -2.21 -6.53 -13.72
C SER A 228 -2.02 -5.19 -14.44
N PHE A 229 -1.70 -4.11 -13.73
CA PHE A 229 -1.42 -2.81 -14.34
C PHE A 229 -0.10 -2.79 -15.12
N GLU A 230 0.93 -3.46 -14.59
CA GLU A 230 2.23 -3.61 -15.26
C GLU A 230 2.12 -4.44 -16.54
N ILE A 231 1.37 -5.54 -16.47
CA ILE A 231 1.08 -6.40 -17.63
C ILE A 231 0.30 -5.61 -18.67
N LEU A 232 -0.74 -4.87 -18.27
CA LEU A 232 -1.54 -4.03 -19.17
C LEU A 232 -0.66 -2.96 -19.85
N THR A 233 0.27 -2.36 -19.10
CA THR A 233 1.25 -1.41 -19.65
C THR A 233 2.20 -2.10 -20.63
N GLY A 234 2.62 -3.34 -20.37
CA GLY A 234 3.43 -4.13 -21.31
C GLY A 234 2.71 -4.43 -22.63
N PHE A 235 1.40 -4.70 -22.59
CA PHE A 235 0.58 -4.92 -23.79
C PHE A 235 0.19 -3.64 -24.53
N SER A 236 0.44 -2.46 -23.93
CA SER A 236 0.10 -1.17 -24.53
C SER A 236 0.93 -0.84 -25.79
N GLY A 237 2.01 -1.58 -26.09
CA GLY A 237 2.84 -1.38 -27.27
C GLY A 237 2.14 -1.56 -28.62
N GLY A 238 0.93 -2.14 -28.65
CA GLY A 238 0.07 -2.20 -29.84
C GLY A 238 -1.00 -1.11 -29.92
N LEU A 239 -1.14 -0.27 -28.89
CA LEU A 239 -2.11 0.83 -28.83
C LEU A 239 -1.55 2.11 -29.44
N SER A 240 -2.44 3.05 -29.80
CA SER A 240 -2.01 4.37 -30.22
C SER A 240 -1.40 5.15 -29.04
N VAL A 241 -0.57 6.15 -29.32
CA VAL A 241 0.04 6.99 -28.27
C VAL A 241 -1.03 7.65 -27.40
N ASP A 242 -2.13 8.08 -28.01
CA ASP A 242 -3.24 8.73 -27.33
C ASP A 242 -3.99 7.75 -26.41
N ASP A 243 -4.19 6.50 -26.85
CA ASP A 243 -4.81 5.44 -26.02
C ASP A 243 -3.96 5.12 -24.79
N VAL A 244 -2.64 5.04 -24.93
CA VAL A 244 -1.72 4.82 -23.80
C VAL A 244 -1.78 5.97 -22.81
N ALA A 245 -1.85 7.21 -23.31
CA ALA A 245 -1.97 8.38 -22.46
C ALA A 245 -3.31 8.42 -21.71
N VAL A 246 -4.42 8.07 -22.37
CA VAL A 246 -5.75 7.92 -21.73
C VAL A 246 -5.70 6.84 -20.65
N MET A 247 -5.09 5.69 -20.92
CA MET A 247 -4.92 4.63 -19.93
C MET A 247 -4.15 5.12 -18.70
N GLY A 248 -3.05 5.86 -18.89
CA GLY A 248 -2.30 6.46 -17.79
C GLY A 248 -3.13 7.44 -16.96
N VAL A 249 -3.97 8.25 -17.59
CA VAL A 249 -4.91 9.14 -16.89
C VAL A 249 -5.95 8.34 -16.08
N LEU A 250 -6.52 7.28 -16.64
CA LEU A 250 -7.48 6.41 -15.94
C LEU A 250 -6.85 5.68 -14.74
N VAL A 251 -5.62 5.18 -14.87
CA VAL A 251 -4.88 4.55 -13.77
C VAL A 251 -4.62 5.55 -12.65
N ASN A 252 -4.25 6.79 -12.97
CA ASN A 252 -4.09 7.84 -11.96
C ASN A 252 -5.42 8.17 -11.25
N MET A 253 -6.55 8.18 -11.98
CA MET A 253 -7.88 8.32 -11.37
C MET A 253 -8.20 7.16 -10.44
N LEU A 254 -7.89 5.93 -10.84
CA LEU A 254 -8.08 4.75 -9.98
C LEU A 254 -7.32 4.93 -8.66
N PHE A 255 -6.02 5.25 -8.70
CA PHE A 255 -5.21 5.45 -7.49
C PHE A 255 -5.67 6.65 -6.64
N LEU A 256 -6.34 7.65 -7.23
CA LEU A 256 -6.91 8.78 -6.49
C LEU A 256 -8.14 8.36 -5.67
N PHE A 257 -9.00 7.50 -6.21
CA PHE A 257 -10.30 7.16 -5.60
C PHE A 257 -10.30 5.81 -4.84
N GLN A 258 -9.42 4.88 -5.19
CA GLN A 258 -9.31 3.55 -4.56
C GLN A 258 -9.10 3.60 -3.03
N PRO A 259 -8.32 4.54 -2.44
CA PRO A 259 -8.13 4.60 -0.99
C PRO A 259 -9.43 4.71 -0.18
N LEU A 260 -10.47 5.32 -0.76
CA LEU A 260 -11.81 5.38 -0.14
C LEU A 260 -12.44 4.00 0.03
N GLN A 261 -12.21 3.10 -0.94
CA GLN A 261 -12.72 1.73 -0.93
C GLN A 261 -11.91 0.86 0.03
N MET A 262 -10.58 0.99 0.00
CA MET A 262 -9.67 0.31 0.92
C MET A 262 -10.01 0.62 2.38
N GLY A 263 -10.37 1.87 2.71
CA GLY A 263 -10.80 2.25 4.06
C GLY A 263 -12.03 1.47 4.54
N VAL A 264 -13.02 1.23 3.68
CA VAL A 264 -14.19 0.40 4.01
C VAL A 264 -13.78 -1.06 4.17
N TYR A 265 -12.98 -1.59 3.25
CA TYR A 265 -12.45 -2.94 3.30
C TYR A 265 -11.74 -3.24 4.64
N THR A 266 -10.79 -2.39 5.03
CA THR A 266 -10.03 -2.54 6.27
C THR A 266 -10.95 -2.48 7.51
N ALA A 267 -11.87 -1.51 7.54
CA ALA A 267 -12.81 -1.36 8.65
C ALA A 267 -13.74 -2.59 8.82
N VAL A 268 -14.23 -3.13 7.71
CA VAL A 268 -15.09 -4.33 7.72
C VAL A 268 -14.30 -5.56 8.15
N SER A 269 -13.09 -5.76 7.61
CA SER A 269 -12.22 -6.88 7.97
C SER A 269 -11.93 -6.94 9.47
N ILE A 270 -11.50 -5.80 10.04
CA ILE A 270 -11.19 -5.70 11.47
C ILE A 270 -12.42 -5.90 12.33
N ARG A 271 -13.54 -5.27 12.02
CA ARG A 271 -14.74 -5.34 12.88
C ARG A 271 -15.41 -6.71 12.83
N VAL A 272 -15.42 -7.37 11.67
CA VAL A 272 -15.87 -8.77 11.56
C VAL A 272 -14.95 -9.68 12.36
N GLY A 273 -13.63 -9.52 12.22
CA GLY A 273 -12.63 -10.27 12.99
C GLY A 273 -12.80 -10.09 14.50
N ASN A 274 -12.96 -8.85 14.97
CA ASN A 274 -13.19 -8.53 16.39
C ASN A 274 -14.44 -9.23 16.95
N LYS A 275 -15.57 -9.20 16.23
CA LYS A 275 -16.82 -9.82 16.71
C LYS A 275 -16.79 -11.34 16.64
N LEU A 276 -16.12 -11.92 15.66
CA LEU A 276 -15.90 -13.37 15.62
C LEU A 276 -14.97 -13.83 16.76
N GLY A 277 -13.92 -13.05 17.05
CA GLY A 277 -13.02 -13.31 18.18
C GLY A 277 -13.74 -13.33 19.54
N ASP A 278 -14.72 -12.43 19.73
CA ASP A 278 -15.56 -12.34 20.93
C ASP A 278 -16.61 -13.49 21.04
N GLY A 279 -16.66 -14.39 20.04
CA GLY A 279 -17.62 -15.50 20.00
C GLY A 279 -19.05 -15.08 19.62
N ASP A 280 -19.30 -13.81 19.30
CA ASP A 280 -20.62 -13.29 18.91
C ASP A 280 -20.81 -13.31 17.38
N ALA A 281 -21.17 -14.49 16.87
CA ALA A 281 -21.43 -14.70 15.45
C ALA A 281 -22.59 -13.83 14.91
N ASP A 282 -23.57 -13.50 15.74
CA ASP A 282 -24.69 -12.66 15.32
C ASP A 282 -24.28 -11.19 15.21
N ALA A 283 -23.44 -10.69 16.12
CA ALA A 283 -22.82 -9.38 15.96
C ALA A 283 -21.91 -9.33 14.74
N ALA A 284 -21.10 -10.36 14.49
CA ALA A 284 -20.28 -10.43 13.28
C ALA A 284 -21.12 -10.35 12.01
N ARG A 285 -22.27 -11.05 11.97
CA ARG A 285 -23.23 -10.97 10.84
C ARG A 285 -23.85 -9.58 10.71
N ARG A 286 -24.18 -8.92 11.82
CA ARG A 286 -24.68 -7.53 11.79
C ARG A 286 -23.62 -6.57 11.26
N VAL A 287 -22.37 -6.69 11.72
CA VAL A 287 -21.24 -5.89 11.22
C VAL A 287 -21.03 -6.13 9.74
N ALA A 288 -21.04 -7.38 9.27
CA ALA A 288 -20.91 -7.69 7.85
C ALA A 288 -22.03 -7.04 7.02
N ARG A 289 -23.29 -7.10 7.46
CA ARG A 289 -24.43 -6.44 6.77
C ARG A 289 -24.29 -4.93 6.71
N VAL A 290 -23.93 -4.29 7.84
CA VAL A 290 -23.70 -2.85 7.90
C VAL A 290 -22.50 -2.46 7.03
N GLY A 291 -21.45 -3.29 7.02
CA GLY A 291 -20.29 -3.16 6.16
C GLY A 291 -20.64 -3.22 4.68
N THR A 292 -21.42 -4.21 4.26
CA THR A 292 -21.93 -4.32 2.87
C THR A 292 -22.78 -3.11 2.48
N LEU A 293 -23.65 -2.62 3.38
CA LEU A 293 -24.44 -1.43 3.12
C LEU A 293 -23.54 -0.20 2.90
N TRP A 294 -22.60 0.06 3.81
CA TRP A 294 -21.65 1.16 3.67
C TRP A 294 -20.75 1.01 2.45
N GLY A 295 -20.28 -0.21 2.15
CA GLY A 295 -19.53 -0.51 0.94
C GLY A 295 -20.34 -0.22 -0.33
N THR A 296 -21.64 -0.51 -0.33
CA THR A 296 -22.54 -0.16 -1.44
C THR A 296 -22.73 1.34 -1.57
N VAL A 297 -22.92 2.05 -0.44
CA VAL A 297 -23.03 3.52 -0.43
C VAL A 297 -21.74 4.17 -0.95
N CYS A 298 -20.57 3.71 -0.50
CA CYS A 298 -19.28 4.18 -0.99
C CYS A 298 -19.10 3.85 -2.48
N ALA A 299 -19.47 2.64 -2.92
CA ALA A 299 -19.41 2.23 -4.32
C ALA A 299 -20.20 3.18 -5.23
N ILE A 300 -21.48 3.40 -4.88
CA ILE A 300 -22.38 4.30 -5.63
C ILE A 300 -21.88 5.74 -5.55
N GLY A 301 -21.39 6.18 -4.39
CA GLY A 301 -20.87 7.52 -4.20
C GLY A 301 -19.64 7.81 -5.05
N VAL A 302 -18.64 6.92 -5.03
CA VAL A 302 -17.40 7.06 -5.82
C VAL A 302 -17.68 6.91 -7.31
N GLY A 303 -18.41 5.86 -7.71
CA GLY A 303 -18.77 5.65 -9.11
C GLY A 303 -19.63 6.78 -9.66
N GLY A 304 -20.65 7.22 -8.90
CA GLY A 304 -21.50 8.34 -9.28
C GLY A 304 -20.74 9.67 -9.37
N LEU A 305 -19.81 9.93 -8.45
CA LEU A 305 -18.95 11.11 -8.48
C LEU A 305 -18.03 11.09 -9.71
N LEU A 306 -17.38 9.96 -10.00
CA LEU A 306 -16.54 9.80 -11.19
C LEU A 306 -17.34 9.96 -12.48
N TRP A 307 -18.54 9.38 -12.54
CA TRP A 307 -19.44 9.54 -13.68
C TRP A 307 -19.83 11.01 -13.88
N ALA A 308 -20.23 11.70 -12.81
CA ALA A 308 -20.62 13.10 -12.87
C ALA A 308 -19.45 14.02 -13.25
N LEU A 309 -18.25 13.71 -12.77
CA LEU A 309 -17.04 14.47 -13.04
C LEU A 309 -16.30 14.03 -14.31
N SER A 310 -16.74 13.00 -15.02
CA SER A 310 -16.14 12.49 -16.27
C SER A 310 -15.70 13.60 -17.26
N PRO A 311 -16.47 14.68 -17.49
CA PRO A 311 -16.08 15.73 -18.44
C PRO A 311 -14.89 16.59 -17.99
N VAL A 312 -14.61 16.65 -16.68
CA VAL A 312 -13.66 17.60 -16.09
C VAL A 312 -12.53 16.92 -15.31
N VAL A 313 -12.73 15.71 -14.80
CA VAL A 313 -11.76 15.03 -13.93
C VAL A 313 -10.44 14.73 -14.64
N GLY A 314 -10.47 14.51 -15.96
CA GLY A 314 -9.25 14.36 -16.78
C GLY A 314 -8.34 15.59 -16.79
N GLN A 315 -8.90 16.79 -16.54
CA GLN A 315 -8.15 18.05 -16.52
C GLN A 315 -7.17 18.14 -15.34
N LEU A 316 -7.32 17.27 -14.34
CA LEU A 316 -6.36 17.15 -13.24
C LEU A 316 -5.02 16.55 -13.68
N PHE A 317 -5.02 15.80 -14.80
CA PHE A 317 -3.86 15.00 -15.23
C PHE A 317 -3.29 15.45 -16.57
N THR A 318 -4.13 15.99 -17.47
CA THR A 318 -3.68 16.44 -18.80
C THR A 318 -4.45 17.70 -19.24
N SER A 319 -3.83 18.48 -20.13
CA SER A 319 -4.45 19.63 -20.79
C SER A 319 -4.68 19.41 -22.29
N GLU A 320 -4.34 18.22 -22.81
CA GLU A 320 -4.46 17.92 -24.24
C GLU A 320 -5.93 17.62 -24.62
N PRO A 321 -6.54 18.38 -25.53
CA PRO A 321 -7.97 18.26 -25.82
C PRO A 321 -8.41 16.87 -26.31
N GLU A 322 -7.56 16.20 -27.09
CA GLU A 322 -7.82 14.87 -27.64
C GLU A 322 -7.85 13.81 -26.54
N ILE A 323 -6.84 13.80 -25.66
CA ILE A 323 -6.80 12.91 -24.49
C ILE A 323 -7.97 13.20 -23.55
N LEU A 324 -8.32 14.47 -23.32
CA LEU A 324 -9.47 14.84 -22.47
C LEU A 324 -10.79 14.30 -23.03
N HIS A 325 -11.01 14.40 -24.34
CA HIS A 325 -12.22 13.89 -24.98
C HIS A 325 -12.33 12.36 -24.85
N LEU A 326 -11.24 11.64 -25.14
CA LEU A 326 -11.19 10.17 -25.01
C LEU A 326 -11.31 9.72 -23.55
N THR A 327 -10.66 10.43 -22.62
CA THR A 327 -10.76 10.17 -21.18
C THR A 327 -12.20 10.36 -20.70
N ALA A 328 -12.87 11.44 -21.10
CA ALA A 328 -14.26 11.68 -20.74
C ALA A 328 -15.17 10.55 -21.27
N ALA A 329 -14.95 10.09 -22.51
CA ALA A 329 -15.71 8.99 -23.09
C ALA A 329 -15.50 7.64 -22.39
N THR A 330 -14.33 7.40 -21.81
CA THR A 330 -13.95 6.12 -21.16
C THR A 330 -14.16 6.11 -19.65
N THR A 331 -14.16 7.27 -18.98
CA THR A 331 -14.37 7.40 -17.51
C THR A 331 -15.65 6.71 -17.01
N PRO A 332 -16.78 6.70 -17.72
CA PRO A 332 -17.97 5.93 -17.31
C PRO A 332 -17.71 4.43 -17.12
N LEU A 333 -16.81 3.83 -17.91
CA LEU A 333 -16.42 2.42 -17.73
C LEU A 333 -15.62 2.24 -16.44
N LEU A 334 -14.69 3.16 -16.15
CA LEU A 334 -13.96 3.17 -14.87
C LEU A 334 -14.91 3.36 -13.69
N ALA A 335 -15.94 4.21 -13.82
CA ALA A 335 -16.93 4.40 -12.77
C ALA A 335 -17.72 3.11 -12.47
N ILE A 336 -18.08 2.34 -13.50
CA ILE A 336 -18.70 1.02 -13.34
C ILE A 336 -17.74 0.05 -12.66
N ASP A 337 -16.50 -0.05 -13.15
CA ASP A 337 -15.46 -0.90 -12.57
C ASP A 337 -15.25 -0.58 -11.09
N MET A 338 -15.04 0.68 -10.73
CA MET A 338 -14.82 1.10 -9.35
C MET A 338 -16.03 0.82 -8.46
N THR A 339 -17.26 0.86 -9.00
CA THR A 339 -18.46 0.48 -8.27
C THR A 339 -18.46 -1.03 -7.96
N LEU A 340 -18.13 -1.87 -8.94
CA LEU A 340 -18.05 -3.32 -8.78
C LEU A 340 -16.90 -3.71 -7.84
N SER A 341 -15.72 -3.13 -8.06
CA SER A 341 -14.52 -3.33 -7.25
C SER A 341 -14.75 -2.99 -5.78
N SER A 342 -15.49 -1.92 -5.46
CA SER A 342 -15.84 -1.57 -4.07
C SER A 342 -16.69 -2.65 -3.38
N LEU A 343 -17.61 -3.31 -4.10
CA LEU A 343 -18.39 -4.43 -3.56
C LEU A 343 -17.50 -5.66 -3.34
N SER A 344 -16.61 -5.94 -4.30
CA SER A 344 -15.62 -7.02 -4.21
C SER A 344 -14.68 -6.83 -3.02
N PHE A 345 -14.12 -5.62 -2.84
CA PHE A 345 -13.29 -5.27 -1.68
C PHE A 345 -14.03 -5.45 -0.36
N THR A 346 -15.31 -5.07 -0.30
CA THR A 346 -16.11 -5.27 0.91
C THR A 346 -16.30 -6.76 1.22
N ALA A 347 -16.58 -7.58 0.20
CA ALA A 347 -16.70 -9.03 0.35
C ALA A 347 -15.36 -9.69 0.75
N GLN A 348 -14.26 -9.27 0.13
CA GLN A 348 -12.90 -9.68 0.49
C GLN A 348 -12.62 -9.35 1.95
N GLY A 349 -12.92 -8.14 2.41
CA GLY A 349 -12.74 -7.76 3.82
C GLY A 349 -13.53 -8.65 4.78
N ILE A 350 -14.77 -9.03 4.42
CA ILE A 350 -15.58 -9.97 5.22
C ILE A 350 -14.93 -11.36 5.29
N LEU A 351 -14.40 -11.88 4.18
CA LEU A 351 -13.75 -13.19 4.12
C LEU A 351 -12.43 -13.22 4.90
N GLU A 352 -11.63 -12.17 4.76
CA GLU A 352 -10.37 -12.05 5.48
C GLU A 352 -10.58 -11.86 6.98
N GLY A 353 -11.57 -11.06 7.38
CA GLY A 353 -11.97 -10.93 8.78
C GLY A 353 -12.43 -12.25 9.41
N GLN A 354 -12.98 -13.18 8.60
CA GLN A 354 -13.29 -14.55 9.01
C GLN A 354 -12.06 -15.47 9.11
N GLY A 355 -10.88 -15.00 8.69
CA GLY A 355 -9.67 -15.81 8.62
C GLY A 355 -9.62 -16.73 7.39
N ARG A 356 -10.33 -16.39 6.31
CA ARG A 356 -10.46 -17.20 5.09
C ARG A 356 -9.99 -16.44 3.83
N PRO A 357 -8.77 -15.87 3.83
CA PRO A 357 -8.27 -15.09 2.70
C PRO A 357 -8.18 -15.91 1.41
N GLU A 358 -7.99 -17.23 1.50
CA GLU A 358 -7.91 -18.11 0.34
C GLU A 358 -9.13 -18.02 -0.58
N LEU A 359 -10.33 -17.83 -0.02
CA LEU A 359 -11.54 -17.68 -0.82
C LEU A 359 -11.56 -16.37 -1.62
N ALA A 360 -11.07 -15.29 -1.03
CA ALA A 360 -10.95 -14.02 -1.74
C ALA A 360 -9.91 -14.14 -2.88
N THR A 361 -8.80 -14.84 -2.62
CA THR A 361 -7.79 -15.11 -3.64
C THR A 361 -8.34 -15.93 -4.80
N TYR A 362 -9.13 -16.98 -4.53
CA TYR A 362 -9.76 -17.77 -5.60
C TYR A 362 -10.70 -16.91 -6.47
N ALA A 363 -11.47 -16.02 -5.86
CA ALA A 363 -12.33 -15.10 -6.61
C ALA A 363 -11.51 -14.10 -7.45
N ALA A 364 -10.41 -13.57 -6.90
CA ALA A 364 -9.53 -12.64 -7.60
C ALA A 364 -8.80 -13.28 -8.80
N LEU A 365 -8.49 -14.58 -8.72
CA LEU A 365 -7.85 -15.34 -9.80
C LEU A 365 -8.82 -15.78 -10.91
N GLY A 366 -10.09 -15.36 -10.86
CA GLY A 366 -11.09 -15.68 -11.90
C GLY A 366 -11.75 -17.05 -11.75
N GLY A 367 -11.85 -17.56 -10.51
CA GLY A 367 -12.50 -18.84 -10.17
C GLY A 367 -14.00 -18.90 -10.42
#